data_AF-A0A1Q7JM08-F1
#
_entry.id   AF-A0A1Q7JM08-F1
#
_cell.length_a   1.000
_cell.length_b   1.000
_cell.length_c   1.000
_cell.angle_alpha   90.00
_cell.angle_beta   90.00
_cell.angle_gamma   90.00
#
_symmetry.space_group_name_H-M   'P 1'
#
loop_
_entity.id
_entity.type
_entity.pdbx_description
1 polymer ?
#
loop_
_entity_poly.entity_id
_entity_poly.type
_entity_poly.pdbx_seq_one_letter_code
_entity_poly.pdbx_strand_id
1 'polypeptide(L)'
;MQLHAARLCLDCQEIHDAAACPACLSESFAYISRWVPAPERRKRPRPVSSADAETYRQLLAADTGQPKSMRWLKRGALGLTIVSVAGWLWRRSAGEASAATAVKTRRSDDGA
;
A
#
# COMPACT_ATOMS: atom_id res chain seq x y z
N MET A 1 -27.30 5.61 -28.35
CA MET A 1 -27.05 6.64 -27.33
C MET A 1 -27.50 8.00 -27.86
N GLN A 2 -28.53 8.61 -27.27
CA GLN A 2 -28.94 9.98 -27.60
C GLN A 2 -28.16 10.97 -26.72
N LEU A 3 -27.62 12.04 -27.31
CA LEU A 3 -26.75 12.99 -26.60
C LEU A 3 -27.41 13.61 -25.36
N HIS A 4 -28.70 13.96 -25.45
CA HIS A 4 -29.42 14.60 -24.35
C HIS A 4 -29.61 13.69 -23.11
N ALA A 5 -29.47 12.37 -23.28
CA ALA A 5 -29.53 11.40 -22.18
C ALA A 5 -28.13 11.01 -21.68
N ALA A 6 -27.07 11.46 -22.35
CA ALA A 6 -25.70 11.12 -22.00
C ALA A 6 -25.21 11.92 -20.80
N ARG A 7 -24.67 11.20 -19.81
CA ARG A 7 -24.13 11.72 -18.57
C ARG A 7 -22.66 11.34 -18.45
N LEU A 8 -21.80 12.33 -18.21
CA LEU A 8 -20.39 12.12 -17.88
C LEU A 8 -20.26 11.94 -16.36
N CYS A 9 -19.72 10.82 -15.93
CA CYS A 9 -19.35 10.64 -14.52
C CYS A 9 -18.13 11.51 -14.18
N LEU A 10 -18.22 12.28 -13.10
CA LEU A 10 -17.13 13.19 -12.70
C LEU A 10 -15.96 12.49 -12.00
N ASP A 11 -16.16 11.26 -11.52
CA ASP A 11 -15.13 10.51 -10.80
C ASP A 11 -14.31 9.61 -11.74
N CYS A 12 -14.98 8.83 -12.60
CA CYS A 12 -14.31 7.89 -13.50
C CYS A 12 -14.23 8.37 -14.96
N GLN A 13 -14.81 9.53 -15.30
CA GLN A 13 -14.81 10.12 -16.64
C GLN A 13 -15.41 9.24 -17.74
N GLU A 14 -16.26 8.27 -17.38
CA GLU A 14 -17.03 7.46 -18.33
C GLU A 14 -18.40 8.07 -18.66
N ILE A 15 -18.95 7.71 -19.81
CA ILE A 15 -20.21 8.25 -20.34
C ILE A 15 -21.27 7.16 -20.39
N HIS A 16 -22.40 7.40 -19.72
CA HIS A 16 -23.53 6.46 -19.63
C HIS A 16 -24.86 7.19 -19.69
N ASP A 17 -25.97 6.46 -19.78
CA ASP A 17 -27.34 6.99 -19.80
C ASP A 17 -28.14 6.69 -18.51
N ALA A 18 -27.56 5.93 -17.57
CA ALA A 18 -28.13 5.65 -16.26
C ALA A 18 -28.04 6.85 -15.29
N ALA A 19 -28.86 6.86 -14.23
CA ALA A 19 -28.87 7.91 -13.21
C ALA A 19 -27.64 7.85 -12.28
N ALA A 20 -27.07 6.66 -12.08
CA ALA A 20 -25.83 6.42 -11.37
C ALA A 20 -24.80 5.76 -12.30
N CYS A 21 -23.51 6.02 -12.08
CA CYS A 21 -22.46 5.44 -12.89
C CYS A 21 -22.37 3.91 -12.67
N PRO A 22 -22.52 3.05 -13.70
CA PRO A 22 -22.41 1.60 -13.54
C PRO A 22 -20.98 1.12 -13.22
N ALA A 23 -19.96 1.94 -13.46
CA ALA A 23 -18.56 1.59 -13.22
C ALA A 23 -18.11 1.87 -11.77
N CYS A 24 -18.53 3.00 -11.18
CA CYS A 24 -18.08 3.42 -9.85
C CYS A 24 -19.21 3.76 -8.86
N LEU A 25 -20.48 3.62 -9.27
CA LEU A 25 -21.68 3.91 -8.47
C LEU A 25 -21.80 5.38 -8.01
N SER A 26 -21.01 6.27 -8.59
CA SER A 26 -21.13 7.70 -8.31
C SER A 26 -22.44 8.27 -8.84
N GLU A 27 -23.02 9.17 -8.04
CA GLU A 27 -24.18 10.01 -8.39
C GLU A 27 -23.75 11.39 -8.91
N SER A 28 -22.44 11.66 -9.00
CA SER A 28 -21.89 12.92 -9.50
C SER A 28 -21.74 12.88 -11.03
N PHE A 29 -22.57 13.66 -11.73
CA PHE A 29 -22.60 13.68 -13.20
C PHE A 29 -22.78 15.07 -13.82
N ALA A 30 -22.36 15.20 -15.08
CA ALA A 30 -22.63 16.36 -15.94
C ALA A 30 -23.34 15.94 -17.24
N TYR A 31 -24.29 16.75 -17.70
CA TYR A 31 -24.96 16.54 -18.99
C TYR A 31 -24.08 17.02 -20.15
N ILE A 32 -24.08 16.24 -21.24
CA ILE A 32 -23.33 16.58 -22.46
C ILE A 32 -24.30 17.07 -23.54
N SER A 33 -24.05 18.24 -24.11
CA SER A 33 -24.89 18.81 -25.19
C SER A 33 -24.36 18.53 -26.60
N ARG A 34 -23.06 18.27 -26.74
CA ARG A 34 -22.43 18.02 -28.05
C ARG A 34 -21.23 17.08 -27.93
N TRP A 35 -21.05 16.21 -28.90
CA TRP A 35 -19.79 15.50 -29.11
C TRP A 35 -18.84 16.38 -29.91
N VAL A 36 -17.64 16.60 -29.37
CA VAL A 36 -16.54 17.23 -30.12
C VAL A 36 -15.73 16.10 -30.75
N PRO A 37 -15.67 16.00 -32.09
CA PRO A 37 -14.83 15.00 -32.74
C PRO A 37 -13.38 15.18 -32.27
N ALA A 38 -12.77 14.10 -31.80
CA ALA A 38 -11.33 14.11 -31.60
C ALA A 38 -10.70 14.41 -32.97
N PRO A 39 -9.76 15.37 -33.09
CA PRO A 39 -9.10 15.61 -34.36
C PRO A 39 -8.42 14.32 -34.79
N GLU A 40 -8.97 13.71 -35.86
CA GLU A 40 -8.54 12.44 -36.45
C GLU A 40 -7.03 12.50 -36.71
N ARG A 41 -6.27 11.91 -35.79
CA ARG A 41 -4.80 11.88 -35.76
C ARG A 41 -4.17 13.27 -35.81
N ARG A 42 -3.36 13.60 -34.80
CA ARG A 42 -2.42 14.73 -34.90
C ARG A 42 -1.60 14.53 -36.19
N LYS A 43 -1.91 15.27 -37.26
CA LYS A 43 -1.10 15.31 -38.49
C LYS A 43 0.31 15.82 -38.20
N ARG A 44 0.49 16.46 -37.05
CA ARG A 44 1.79 16.82 -36.52
C ARG A 44 2.45 15.60 -35.89
N PRO A 45 3.59 15.12 -36.42
CA PRO A 45 4.42 14.13 -35.74
C PRO A 45 4.72 14.64 -34.34
N ARG A 46 4.47 13.81 -33.32
CA ARG A 46 4.93 14.11 -31.97
C ARG A 46 6.46 14.18 -32.02
N PRO A 47 7.11 15.26 -31.57
CA PRO A 47 8.56 15.29 -31.51
C PRO A 47 9.01 14.14 -30.61
N VAL A 48 9.82 13.24 -31.17
CA VAL A 48 10.19 11.95 -30.54
C VAL A 48 11.13 12.11 -29.35
N SER A 49 11.73 13.29 -29.17
CA SER A 49 12.52 13.62 -28.00
C SER A 49 12.82 15.12 -28.01
N SER A 50 12.21 15.88 -27.11
CA SER A 50 12.82 17.15 -26.70
C SER A 50 13.97 16.83 -25.75
N ALA A 51 15.05 17.61 -25.77
CA ALA A 51 16.13 17.51 -24.79
C ALA A 51 15.57 17.52 -23.35
N ASP A 52 14.52 18.31 -23.14
CA ASP A 52 13.80 18.42 -21.86
C ASP A 52 13.16 17.11 -21.41
N ALA A 53 12.67 16.28 -22.34
CA ALA A 53 11.99 15.03 -22.00
C ALA A 53 12.92 14.05 -21.27
N GLU A 54 14.21 14.06 -21.60
CA GLU A 54 15.19 13.22 -20.92
C GLU A 54 15.52 13.75 -19.52
N THR A 55 15.65 15.07 -19.38
CA THR A 55 15.80 15.73 -18.08
C THR A 55 14.62 15.40 -17.15
N TYR A 56 13.38 15.48 -17.64
CA TYR A 56 12.20 15.11 -16.85
C TYR A 56 12.19 13.63 -16.46
N ARG A 57 12.61 12.72 -17.35
CA ARG A 57 12.75 11.29 -17.01
C ARG A 57 13.77 11.07 -15.92
N GLN A 58 14.91 11.75 -15.97
CA GLN A 58 15.95 11.64 -14.94
C GLN A 58 15.47 12.14 -13.57
N LEU A 59 14.75 13.26 -13.53
CA LEU A 59 14.19 13.80 -12.28
C LEU A 59 13.14 12.86 -11.67
N LEU A 60 12.23 12.33 -12.48
CA LEU A 60 11.20 11.39 -12.01
C LEU A 60 11.82 10.03 -11.59
N ALA A 61 12.83 9.56 -12.31
CA ALA A 61 13.54 8.34 -11.95
C ALA A 61 14.33 8.50 -10.64
N ALA A 62 14.90 9.69 -10.39
CA ALA A 62 15.61 9.99 -9.14
C ALA A 62 14.67 9.96 -7.92
N ASP A 63 13.44 10.46 -8.06
CA ASP A 63 12.44 10.44 -6.97
C ASP A 63 11.94 9.03 -6.60
N THR A 64 11.94 8.10 -7.57
CA THR A 64 11.52 6.70 -7.33
C THR A 64 12.65 5.80 -6.84
N GLY A 65 13.89 6.29 -6.81
CA GLY A 65 15.05 5.56 -6.36
C GLY A 65 15.09 5.42 -4.84
N GLN A 66 14.43 4.37 -4.30
CA GLN A 66 14.65 3.97 -2.90
C GLN A 66 16.17 3.97 -2.61
N PRO A 67 16.63 4.73 -1.59
CA PRO A 67 18.06 4.81 -1.32
C PRO A 67 18.56 3.41 -0.98
N LYS A 68 19.67 3.01 -1.60
CA LYS A 68 20.28 1.67 -1.41
C LYS A 68 20.50 1.36 0.08
N SER A 69 20.65 2.38 0.93
CA SER A 69 20.73 2.28 2.39
C SER A 69 19.47 1.71 3.05
N MET A 70 18.27 1.98 2.51
CA MET A 70 17.01 1.45 3.05
C MET A 70 16.91 -0.07 2.90
N ARG A 71 17.53 -0.66 1.87
CA ARG A 71 17.59 -2.12 1.68
C ARG A 71 18.49 -2.81 2.72
N TRP A 72 19.54 -2.14 3.19
CA TRP A 72 20.39 -2.65 4.27
C TRP A 72 19.73 -2.52 5.64
N LEU A 73 19.00 -1.42 5.88
CA LEU A 73 18.26 -1.23 7.13
C LEU A 73 17.15 -2.27 7.33
N LYS A 74 16.41 -2.63 6.26
CA LYS A 74 15.40 -3.69 6.30
C LYS A 74 15.98 -5.08 6.62
N ARG A 75 17.22 -5.35 6.21
CA ARG A 75 17.92 -6.61 6.54
C ARG A 75 18.40 -6.64 8.00
N GLY A 76 18.78 -5.49 8.57
CA GLY A 76 19.12 -5.38 9.99
C GLY A 76 17.92 -5.58 10.93
N ALA A 77 16.75 -5.05 10.56
CA ALA A 77 15.53 -5.15 11.37
C ALA A 77 15.00 -6.58 11.54
N LEU A 78 15.15 -7.44 10.52
CA LEU A 78 14.75 -8.84 10.60
C LEU A 78 15.58 -9.66 11.60
N GLY A 79 16.84 -9.27 11.85
CA GLY A 79 17.70 -9.96 12.81
C GLY A 79 17.28 -9.74 14.27
N LEU A 80 16.80 -8.54 14.59
CA LEU A 80 16.43 -8.16 15.98
C LEU A 80 15.13 -8.84 16.46
N THR A 81 14.20 -9.15 15.55
CA THR A 81 12.94 -9.84 15.93
C THR A 81 13.19 -11.29 16.35
N ILE A 82 14.16 -11.98 15.73
CA ILE A 82 14.49 -13.37 16.07
C ILE A 82 15.15 -13.45 17.46
N VAL A 83 16.09 -12.55 17.76
CA VAL A 83 16.78 -12.53 19.06
C VAL A 83 15.81 -12.20 20.21
N SER A 84 14.87 -11.28 19.97
CA SER A 84 13.85 -10.89 20.96
C SER A 84 12.94 -12.07 21.36
N VAL A 85 12.49 -12.87 20.38
CA VAL A 85 11.60 -14.02 20.64
C VAL A 85 12.37 -15.15 21.34
N ALA A 86 13.59 -15.44 20.91
CA ALA A 86 14.42 -16.47 21.54
C ALA A 86 14.76 -16.12 23.01
N GLY A 87 15.14 -14.87 23.28
CA GLY A 87 15.43 -14.40 24.64
C GLY A 87 14.22 -14.42 25.56
N TRP A 88 13.03 -14.10 25.06
CA TRP A 88 11.79 -14.15 25.85
C TRP A 88 11.36 -15.59 26.15
N LEU A 89 11.51 -16.51 25.18
CA LEU A 89 11.18 -17.92 25.38
C LEU A 89 12.08 -18.55 26.46
N TRP A 90 13.37 -18.23 26.46
CA TRP A 90 14.30 -18.74 27.48
C TRP A 90 14.01 -18.17 28.89
N ARG A 91 13.50 -16.94 28.96
CA ARG A 91 13.11 -16.30 30.23
C ARG A 91 11.88 -16.94 30.85
N ARG A 92 10.96 -17.50 30.04
CA ARG A 92 9.81 -18.27 30.55
C ARG A 92 10.21 -19.59 31.18
N SER A 93 11.14 -20.34 30.58
CA SER A 93 11.57 -21.63 31.15
C SER A 93 12.40 -21.50 32.43
N ALA A 94 13.10 -20.37 32.62
CA ALA A 94 13.81 -20.10 33.89
C ALA A 94 12.84 -19.83 35.06
N GLY A 95 11.62 -19.36 34.78
CA GLY A 95 10.58 -19.15 35.80
C GLY A 95 9.98 -20.45 36.34
N GLU A 96 9.93 -21.52 35.52
CA GLU A 96 9.40 -22.82 35.94
C GLU A 96 10.42 -23.63 36.76
N ALA A 97 11.73 -23.42 36.55
CA ALA A 97 12.78 -24.04 37.36
C ALA A 97 12.82 -23.48 38.81
N SER A 98 12.40 -22.24 39.03
CA SER A 98 12.31 -21.66 40.38
C SER A 98 11.00 -21.99 41.10
N ALA A 99 9.91 -22.33 40.40
CA ALA A 99 8.66 -22.77 41.02
C ALA A 99 8.68 -24.26 41.42
N ALA A 100 9.42 -25.11 40.69
CA ALA A 100 9.57 -26.54 41.01
C ALA A 100 10.50 -26.84 42.21
N THR A 101 11.28 -25.85 42.67
CA THR A 101 12.18 -26.02 43.84
C THR A 101 11.59 -25.42 45.13
N ALA A 102 10.53 -24.62 45.07
CA ALA A 102 9.95 -23.94 46.24
C ALA A 102 8.80 -24.70 46.93
N VAL A 103 8.32 -25.83 46.39
CA VAL A 103 7.19 -26.60 46.94
C VAL A 103 7.63 -27.85 47.72
N LYS A 104 8.94 -28.16 47.80
CA LYS A 104 9.46 -29.37 48.47
C LYS A 104 10.15 -29.13 49.82
N THR A 105 9.78 -28.11 50.59
CA THR A 105 10.21 -28.02 52.00
C THR A 105 9.17 -27.29 52.86
N ARG A 106 8.07 -27.96 53.23
CA ARG A 106 7.25 -27.64 54.42
C ARG A 106 6.07 -28.60 54.56
N ARG A 107 6.36 -29.88 54.89
CA ARG A 107 5.42 -30.73 55.65
C ARG A 107 6.14 -32.00 56.12
N SER A 108 6.97 -31.85 57.14
CA SER A 108 7.36 -32.94 58.04
C SER A 108 7.69 -32.23 59.34
N ASP A 109 6.71 -32.22 60.25
CA ASP A 109 6.85 -32.09 61.71
C ASP A 109 5.44 -32.08 62.31
N ASP A 110 4.86 -33.27 62.45
CA ASP A 110 3.80 -33.61 63.39
C ASP A 110 4.36 -34.76 64.23
N GLY A 111 4.44 -34.61 65.57
CA GLY A 111 4.88 -35.71 66.43
C GLY A 111 5.08 -35.38 67.91
N ALA A 112 3.99 -35.58 68.67
CA ALA A 112 3.88 -35.83 70.12
C ALA A 112 3.97 -34.65 71.10
#